data_AF-A0A6J6BYV6-F1
#
_entry.id   AF-A0A6J6BYV6-F1
#
_cell.length_a   1.000
_cell.length_b   1.000
_cell.length_c   1.000
_cell.angle_alpha   90.00
_cell.angle_beta   90.00
_cell.angle_gamma   90.00
#
_symmetry.space_group_name_H-M   'P 1'
#
loop_
_entity.id
_entity.type
_entity.pdbx_description
1 polymer ?
#
loop_
_entity_poly.entity_id
_entity_poly.type
_entity_poly.pdbx_seq_one_letter_code
_entity_poly.pdbx_strand_id
1 'polypeptide(L)'
;MDPRFLISVAKRFRWNWFWRCVGISTAVVMGTYVLASVLPVGAESSSGASRSSLGTFAGLALVVVLTTPLQAAGEEFAFRGYLGQAIGAWVKFPAVSIVITSLLFALAHGGQSAPLFLDRFAFGLVAGFLVIRTGGLEISIALHTVNNFVALLAAAAYSDFSEQLTSPDAPWSLVLIDLVQMTIFVVVAEAMRKRWMRQGLLQVSGGASSRPEGL
;
A
#
# COMPACT_ATOMS: atom_id res chain seq x y z
N MET A 1 -14.07 -19.99 11.52
CA MET A 1 -13.92 -19.23 10.26
C MET A 1 -12.72 -19.80 9.52
N ASP A 2 -12.80 -19.99 8.20
CA ASP A 2 -11.67 -20.47 7.39
C ASP A 2 -10.59 -19.36 7.32
N PRO A 3 -9.37 -19.57 7.84
CA PRO A 3 -8.36 -18.52 7.94
C PRO A 3 -7.93 -17.95 6.58
N ARG A 4 -8.20 -18.67 5.49
CA ARG A 4 -7.89 -18.22 4.14
C ARG A 4 -8.70 -16.98 3.71
N PHE A 5 -9.80 -16.67 4.39
CA PHE A 5 -10.54 -15.43 4.19
C PHE A 5 -9.79 -14.19 4.68
N LEU A 6 -8.71 -14.34 5.46
CA LEU A 6 -7.80 -13.24 5.78
C LEU A 6 -7.05 -12.74 4.54
N ILE A 7 -6.85 -13.61 3.53
CA ILE A 7 -6.10 -13.27 2.32
C ILE A 7 -7.01 -12.54 1.33
N SER A 8 -8.11 -13.19 0.96
CA SER A 8 -9.08 -12.70 -0.02
C SER A 8 -10.39 -13.49 0.04
N VAL A 9 -11.44 -12.97 -0.58
CA VAL A 9 -12.71 -13.67 -0.79
C VAL A 9 -12.55 -14.96 -1.59
N ALA A 10 -11.48 -15.07 -2.39
CA ALA A 10 -11.13 -16.26 -3.16
C ALA A 10 -10.40 -17.33 -2.32
N LYS A 11 -10.15 -17.07 -1.02
CA LYS A 11 -9.43 -17.98 -0.10
C LYS A 11 -8.02 -18.36 -0.55
N ARG A 12 -7.39 -17.51 -1.38
CA ARG A 12 -6.03 -17.70 -1.87
C ARG A 12 -5.45 -16.36 -2.29
N PHE A 13 -4.12 -16.29 -2.33
CA PHE A 13 -3.44 -15.15 -2.89
C PHE A 13 -3.55 -15.16 -4.42
N ARG A 14 -4.04 -14.08 -5.02
CA ARG A 14 -4.22 -13.97 -6.47
C ARG A 14 -2.98 -13.35 -7.11
N TRP A 15 -1.93 -14.16 -7.35
CA TRP A 15 -0.65 -13.69 -7.90
C TRP A 15 -0.76 -12.85 -9.20
N ASN A 16 -1.55 -13.33 -10.17
CA ASN A 16 -1.76 -12.59 -11.42
C ASN A 16 -2.43 -11.22 -11.20
N TRP A 17 -3.24 -11.10 -10.15
CA TRP A 17 -3.86 -9.85 -9.75
C TRP A 17 -2.87 -8.95 -9.00
N PHE A 18 -2.14 -9.51 -8.03
CA PHE A 18 -1.07 -8.83 -7.30
C PHE A 18 -0.06 -8.14 -8.22
N TRP A 19 0.48 -8.84 -9.22
CA TRP A 19 1.47 -8.24 -10.13
C TRP A 19 0.90 -7.11 -10.99
N ARG A 20 -0.41 -7.13 -11.29
CA ARG A 20 -1.07 -6.01 -11.96
C ARG A 20 -1.22 -4.81 -11.02
N CYS A 21 -1.56 -5.05 -9.76
CA CYS A 21 -1.57 -4.01 -8.74
C CYS A 21 -0.18 -3.39 -8.59
N VAL A 22 0.88 -4.21 -8.51
CA VAL A 22 2.28 -3.73 -8.46
C VAL A 22 2.57 -2.85 -9.67
N GLY A 23 2.28 -3.31 -10.89
CA GLY A 23 2.52 -2.51 -12.10
C GLY A 23 1.78 -1.17 -12.11
N ILE A 24 0.53 -1.14 -11.66
CA ILE A 24 -0.26 0.10 -11.55
C ILE A 24 0.32 1.01 -10.47
N SER A 25 0.63 0.46 -9.29
CA SER A 25 1.24 1.21 -8.19
C SER A 25 2.56 1.84 -8.66
N THR A 26 3.42 1.07 -9.32
CA THR A 26 4.70 1.57 -9.85
C THR A 26 4.46 2.70 -10.86
N ALA A 27 3.53 2.54 -11.79
CA ALA A 27 3.23 3.59 -12.77
C ALA A 27 2.71 4.87 -12.11
N VAL A 28 1.81 4.75 -11.13
CA VAL A 28 1.23 5.90 -10.43
C VAL A 28 2.29 6.60 -9.57
N VAL A 29 3.07 5.85 -8.80
CA VAL A 29 4.12 6.40 -7.93
C VAL A 29 5.17 7.10 -8.79
N MET A 30 5.77 6.42 -9.77
CA MET A 30 6.77 7.03 -10.65
C MET A 30 6.22 8.26 -11.40
N GLY A 31 4.97 8.19 -11.89
CA GLY A 31 4.32 9.33 -12.53
C GLY A 31 4.13 10.53 -11.60
N THR A 32 3.79 10.28 -10.33
CA THR A 32 3.60 11.35 -9.33
C THR A 32 4.94 12.00 -8.97
N TYR A 33 6.01 11.21 -8.81
CA TYR A 33 7.35 11.75 -8.55
C TYR A 33 7.92 12.53 -9.75
N VAL A 34 7.67 12.08 -10.99
CA VAL A 34 8.03 12.84 -12.19
C VAL A 34 7.23 14.14 -12.29
N LEU A 35 5.94 14.13 -11.92
CA LEU A 35 5.15 15.36 -11.87
C LEU A 35 5.64 16.31 -10.77
N ALA A 36 6.01 15.79 -9.60
CA ALA A 36 6.55 16.57 -8.51
C ALA A 36 7.90 17.23 -8.86
N SER A 37 8.73 16.59 -9.69
CA SER A 37 10.02 17.16 -10.09
C SER A 37 9.94 18.33 -11.07
N VAL A 38 8.80 18.50 -11.77
CA VAL A 38 8.57 19.62 -12.70
C VAL A 38 7.75 20.74 -12.09
N LEU A 39 7.05 20.48 -10.99
CA LEU A 39 6.30 21.48 -10.24
C LEU A 39 7.20 22.09 -9.15
N PRO A 40 7.03 23.37 -8.79
CA PRO A 40 7.74 23.99 -7.67
C PRO A 40 7.17 23.54 -6.31
N VAL A 41 6.85 22.26 -6.17
CA VAL A 41 6.24 21.66 -4.98
C VAL A 41 7.34 20.86 -4.28
N GLY A 42 7.82 21.36 -3.13
CA GLY A 42 8.88 20.69 -2.38
C GLY A 42 10.30 20.98 -2.89
N ALA A 43 10.55 22.16 -3.45
CA ALA A 43 11.90 22.70 -3.62
C ALA A 43 12.51 23.10 -2.25
N GLU A 44 12.51 22.17 -1.29
CA GLU A 44 13.16 22.30 0.00
C GLU A 44 14.31 21.30 0.04
N SER A 45 15.51 21.87 -0.11
CA SER A 45 16.84 21.28 0.15
C SER A 45 17.07 19.85 -0.33
N SER A 46 17.96 19.70 -1.32
CA SER A 46 18.89 18.58 -1.31
C SER A 46 19.34 18.36 0.13
N SER A 47 19.15 17.17 0.70
CA SER A 47 19.77 16.85 1.98
C SER A 47 21.24 17.29 1.86
N GLY A 48 21.72 18.11 2.79
CA GLY A 48 23.15 18.45 2.83
C GLY A 48 24.03 17.20 2.99
N ALA A 49 23.39 16.05 3.22
CA ALA A 49 23.96 14.73 3.22
C ALA A 49 24.62 14.36 1.89
N SER A 50 25.81 13.79 2.03
CA SER A 50 26.53 13.20 0.91
C SER A 50 25.81 11.97 0.38
N ARG A 51 26.01 11.64 -0.90
CA ARG A 51 25.53 10.38 -1.45
C ARG A 51 26.19 9.19 -0.75
N SER A 52 25.43 8.11 -0.57
CA SER A 52 25.96 6.85 -0.09
C SER A 52 26.99 6.28 -1.08
N SER A 53 27.97 5.53 -0.58
CA SER A 53 28.84 4.73 -1.46
C SER A 53 28.01 3.69 -2.23
N LEU A 54 28.47 3.27 -3.41
CA LEU A 54 27.76 2.24 -4.21
C LEU A 54 27.57 0.94 -3.44
N GLY A 55 28.58 0.52 -2.65
CA GLY A 55 28.51 -0.69 -1.84
C GLY A 55 27.46 -0.57 -0.72
N THR A 56 27.42 0.59 -0.04
CA THR A 56 26.41 0.88 0.98
C THR A 56 25.00 0.89 0.39
N PHE A 57 24.80 1.62 -0.71
CA PHE A 57 23.52 1.66 -1.41
C PHE A 57 23.06 0.27 -1.82
N ALA A 58 23.93 -0.52 -2.47
CA ALA A 58 23.58 -1.87 -2.92
C ALA A 58 23.22 -2.80 -1.75
N GLY A 59 23.94 -2.71 -0.62
CA GLY A 59 23.63 -3.46 0.59
C GLY A 59 22.27 -3.07 1.18
N LEU A 60 21.98 -1.77 1.32
CA LEU A 60 20.70 -1.28 1.81
C LEU A 60 19.55 -1.62 0.85
N ALA A 61 19.74 -1.45 -0.45
CA ALA A 61 18.76 -1.78 -1.47
C ALA A 61 18.40 -3.28 -1.44
N LEU A 62 19.39 -4.16 -1.26
CA LEU A 62 19.15 -5.59 -1.09
C LEU A 62 18.27 -5.87 0.14
N VAL A 63 18.57 -5.22 1.27
CA VAL A 63 17.75 -5.35 2.49
C VAL A 63 16.32 -4.88 2.21
N VAL A 64 16.15 -3.68 1.67
CA VAL A 64 14.82 -3.09 1.34
C VAL A 64 14.02 -4.03 0.45
N VAL A 65 14.60 -4.51 -0.66
CA VAL A 65 13.93 -5.40 -1.61
C VAL A 65 13.45 -6.69 -0.95
N LEU A 66 14.20 -7.23 0.00
CA LEU A 66 13.85 -8.47 0.68
C LEU A 66 12.86 -8.28 1.84
N THR A 67 12.97 -7.19 2.59
CA THR A 67 12.21 -7.01 3.83
C THR A 67 10.93 -6.21 3.65
N THR A 68 10.91 -5.18 2.80
CA THR A 68 9.75 -4.29 2.64
C THR A 68 8.49 -5.01 2.16
N PRO A 69 8.52 -5.98 1.22
CA PRO A 69 7.32 -6.71 0.85
C PRO A 69 6.76 -7.55 2.00
N LEU A 70 7.64 -8.10 2.84
CA LEU A 70 7.26 -8.90 4.01
C LEU A 70 6.69 -8.00 5.12
N GLN A 71 7.31 -6.83 5.35
CA GLN A 71 6.84 -5.80 6.26
C GLN A 71 5.44 -5.32 5.86
N ALA A 72 5.29 -4.88 4.60
CA ALA A 72 4.01 -4.45 4.04
C ALA A 72 2.95 -5.56 4.14
N ALA A 73 3.28 -6.79 3.80
CA ALA A 73 2.35 -7.92 3.96
C ALA A 73 1.95 -8.10 5.42
N GLY A 74 2.90 -8.12 6.36
CA GLY A 74 2.63 -8.28 7.78
C GLY A 74 1.67 -7.22 8.33
N GLU A 75 1.92 -5.95 7.99
CA GLU A 75 1.07 -4.83 8.41
C GLU A 75 -0.33 -4.91 7.77
N GLU A 76 -0.44 -5.22 6.48
CA GLU A 76 -1.74 -5.36 5.83
C GLU A 76 -2.53 -6.56 6.38
N PHE A 77 -1.88 -7.69 6.66
CA PHE A 77 -2.50 -8.84 7.32
C PHE A 77 -2.97 -8.49 8.73
N ALA A 78 -2.18 -7.76 9.52
CA ALA A 78 -2.53 -7.38 10.88
C ALA A 78 -3.72 -6.41 10.90
N PHE A 79 -3.62 -5.31 10.16
CA PHE A 79 -4.58 -4.20 10.25
C PHE A 79 -5.82 -4.42 9.37
N ARG A 80 -5.66 -4.83 8.11
CA ARG A 80 -6.79 -4.94 7.15
C ARG A 80 -7.37 -6.35 7.13
N GLY A 81 -6.53 -7.36 7.33
CA GLY A 81 -6.93 -8.75 7.45
C GLY A 81 -7.58 -9.05 8.80
N TYR A 82 -6.75 -9.27 9.82
CA TYR A 82 -7.18 -9.74 11.14
C TYR A 82 -8.01 -8.70 11.90
N LEU A 83 -7.43 -7.54 12.19
CA LEU A 83 -8.08 -6.51 13.00
C LEU A 83 -9.32 -5.94 12.28
N GLY A 84 -9.21 -5.72 10.97
CA GLY A 84 -10.33 -5.28 10.13
C GLY A 84 -11.54 -6.21 10.17
N GLN A 85 -11.31 -7.53 10.10
CA GLN A 85 -12.37 -8.53 10.23
C GLN A 85 -12.87 -8.66 11.67
N ALA A 86 -11.97 -8.60 12.66
CA ALA A 86 -12.33 -8.65 14.07
C ALA A 86 -13.28 -7.51 14.43
N ILE A 87 -12.96 -6.26 14.10
CA ILE A 87 -13.84 -5.10 14.31
C ILE A 87 -15.10 -5.21 13.44
N GLY A 88 -14.94 -5.59 12.17
CA GLY A 88 -16.03 -5.78 11.22
C GLY A 88 -17.11 -6.77 11.68
N ALA A 89 -16.75 -7.74 12.53
CA ALA A 89 -17.71 -8.68 13.11
C ALA A 89 -18.66 -8.03 14.13
N TRP A 90 -18.27 -6.91 14.74
CA TRP A 90 -19.05 -6.20 15.76
C TRP A 90 -19.82 -4.99 15.22
N VAL A 91 -19.49 -4.52 14.00
CA VAL A 91 -20.07 -3.31 13.42
C VAL A 91 -20.80 -3.61 12.11
N LYS A 92 -21.92 -2.91 11.88
CA LYS A 92 -22.72 -3.08 10.65
C LYS A 92 -22.11 -2.38 9.43
N PHE A 93 -21.29 -1.35 9.66
CA PHE A 93 -20.78 -0.48 8.61
C PHE A 93 -19.28 -0.73 8.37
N PRO A 94 -18.87 -1.20 7.18
CA PRO A 94 -17.47 -1.49 6.91
C PRO A 94 -16.54 -0.26 7.02
N ALA A 95 -17.09 0.93 6.79
CA ALA A 95 -16.38 2.21 6.95
C ALA A 95 -15.86 2.42 8.39
N VAL A 96 -16.59 1.93 9.41
CA VAL A 96 -16.16 2.06 10.81
C VAL A 96 -14.91 1.22 11.06
N SER A 97 -14.85 -0.01 10.53
CA SER A 97 -13.67 -0.86 10.61
C SER A 97 -12.47 -0.22 9.90
N ILE A 98 -12.68 0.34 8.70
CA ILE A 98 -11.63 1.07 7.97
C ILE A 98 -11.09 2.23 8.82
N VAL A 99 -11.95 3.11 9.34
CA VAL A 99 -11.51 4.29 10.09
C VAL A 99 -10.74 3.89 11.34
N ILE A 100 -11.25 2.92 12.12
CA ILE A 100 -10.59 2.47 13.35
C ILE A 100 -9.23 1.83 13.05
N THR A 101 -9.17 0.93 12.06
CA THR A 101 -7.90 0.26 11.72
C THR A 101 -6.88 1.22 11.13
N SER A 102 -7.32 2.24 10.38
CA SER A 102 -6.46 3.30 9.86
C SER A 102 -5.90 4.19 10.96
N LEU A 103 -6.73 4.52 11.96
CA LEU A 103 -6.30 5.28 13.13
C LEU A 103 -5.27 4.50 13.94
N LEU A 104 -5.55 3.22 14.22
CA LEU A 104 -4.63 2.35 14.95
C LEU A 104 -3.32 2.12 14.18
N PHE A 105 -3.38 2.02 12.85
CA PHE A 105 -2.20 1.94 11.99
C PHE A 105 -1.33 3.19 12.10
N ALA A 106 -1.91 4.38 11.99
CA ALA A 106 -1.18 5.63 12.15
C ALA A 106 -0.57 5.76 13.55
N LEU A 107 -1.33 5.44 14.60
CA LEU A 107 -0.84 5.47 15.99
C LEU A 107 0.29 4.46 16.27
N ALA A 108 0.28 3.30 15.61
CA ALA A 108 1.32 2.28 15.77
C ALA A 108 2.71 2.74 15.30
N HIS A 109 2.79 3.83 14.51
CA HIS A 109 4.05 4.45 14.10
C HIS A 109 4.68 5.34 15.19
N GLY A 110 4.04 5.45 16.35
CA GLY A 110 4.60 6.14 17.52
C GLY A 110 4.60 7.66 17.40
N GLY A 111 5.59 8.30 18.06
CA GLY A 111 5.75 9.75 18.08
C GLY A 111 6.14 10.27 16.69
N GLN A 112 5.26 11.08 16.11
CA GLN A 112 5.38 11.59 14.75
C GLN A 112 4.70 12.96 14.64
N SER A 113 5.06 13.75 13.64
CA SER A 113 4.43 15.03 13.35
C SER A 113 3.03 14.86 12.76
N ALA A 114 2.23 15.92 12.84
CA ALA A 114 0.88 15.93 12.27
C ALA A 114 0.83 15.60 10.76
N PRO A 115 1.77 16.08 9.90
CA PRO A 115 1.87 15.65 8.52
C PRO A 115 1.98 14.13 8.36
N LEU A 116 2.96 13.50 9.03
CA LEU A 116 3.19 12.06 8.93
C LEU A 116 2.00 11.24 9.45
N PHE A 117 1.38 11.70 10.53
CA PHE A 117 0.17 11.07 11.05
C PHE A 117 -0.96 11.10 10.03
N LEU A 118 -1.20 12.26 9.39
CA LEU A 118 -2.23 12.41 8.37
C LEU A 118 -1.95 11.50 7.17
N ASP A 119 -0.71 11.45 6.71
CA ASP A 119 -0.31 10.62 5.58
C ASP A 119 -0.56 9.13 5.84
N ARG A 120 -0.09 8.61 6.98
CA ARG A 120 -0.29 7.20 7.37
C ARG A 120 -1.76 6.88 7.62
N PHE A 121 -2.52 7.80 8.20
CA PHE A 121 -3.96 7.65 8.38
C PHE A 121 -4.68 7.60 7.02
N ALA A 122 -4.35 8.51 6.09
CA ALA A 122 -4.92 8.53 4.76
C ALA A 122 -4.57 7.26 3.97
N PHE A 123 -3.32 6.79 4.05
CA PHE A 123 -2.91 5.50 3.52
C PHE A 123 -3.76 4.36 4.08
N GLY A 124 -3.98 4.35 5.40
CA GLY A 124 -4.91 3.44 6.08
C GLY A 124 -6.28 3.40 5.44
N LEU A 125 -6.89 4.58 5.27
CA LEU A 125 -8.24 4.72 4.72
C LEU A 125 -8.30 4.18 3.29
N VAL A 126 -7.33 4.54 2.46
CA VAL A 126 -7.23 4.13 1.05
C VAL A 126 -7.01 2.63 0.94
N ALA A 127 -6.05 2.08 1.68
CA ALA A 127 -5.78 0.64 1.71
C ALA A 127 -7.01 -0.15 2.15
N GLY A 128 -7.64 0.24 3.26
CA GLY A 128 -8.86 -0.39 3.77
C GLY A 128 -10.02 -0.33 2.78
N PHE A 129 -10.24 0.84 2.17
CA PHE A 129 -11.23 1.00 1.09
C PHE A 129 -10.97 0.03 -0.06
N LEU A 130 -9.75 0.00 -0.60
CA LEU A 130 -9.39 -0.84 -1.73
C LEU A 130 -9.56 -2.34 -1.42
N VAL A 131 -9.15 -2.79 -0.23
CA VAL A 131 -9.32 -4.19 0.21
C VAL A 131 -10.79 -4.61 0.18
N ILE A 132 -11.70 -3.76 0.68
CA ILE A 132 -13.14 -4.04 0.63
C ILE A 132 -13.64 -4.05 -0.81
N ARG A 133 -13.16 -3.13 -1.64
CA ARG A 133 -13.59 -3.00 -3.04
C ARG A 133 -13.12 -4.14 -3.93
N THR A 134 -11.95 -4.72 -3.67
CA THR A 134 -11.36 -5.80 -4.48
C THR A 134 -11.48 -7.18 -3.82
N GLY A 135 -11.97 -7.22 -2.59
CA GLY A 135 -12.16 -8.46 -1.82
C GLY A 135 -10.85 -9.16 -1.48
N GLY A 136 -9.76 -8.44 -1.23
CA GLY A 136 -8.50 -9.08 -0.81
C GLY A 136 -7.34 -8.12 -0.64
N LEU A 137 -6.36 -8.56 0.15
CA LEU A 137 -5.20 -7.77 0.57
C LEU A 137 -4.19 -7.50 -0.55
N GLU A 138 -4.29 -8.18 -1.69
CA GLU A 138 -3.26 -8.10 -2.73
C GLU A 138 -3.05 -6.67 -3.26
N ILE A 139 -4.12 -5.87 -3.35
CA ILE A 139 -4.03 -4.49 -3.83
C ILE A 139 -3.34 -3.56 -2.81
N SER A 140 -3.64 -3.72 -1.52
CA SER A 140 -3.03 -2.88 -0.48
C SER A 140 -1.58 -3.28 -0.24
N ILE A 141 -1.26 -4.58 -0.22
CA ILE A 141 0.13 -5.06 -0.11
C ILE A 141 0.97 -4.53 -1.28
N ALA A 142 0.45 -4.56 -2.50
CA ALA A 142 1.16 -4.04 -3.67
C ALA A 142 1.41 -2.53 -3.58
N LEU A 143 0.37 -1.74 -3.25
CA LEU A 143 0.51 -0.29 -3.05
C LEU A 143 1.49 0.05 -1.93
N HIS A 144 1.36 -0.60 -0.78
CA HIS A 144 2.23 -0.42 0.37
C HIS A 144 3.69 -0.72 0.02
N THR A 145 3.94 -1.89 -0.59
CA THR A 145 5.30 -2.32 -0.96
C THR A 145 5.95 -1.32 -1.91
N VAL A 146 5.24 -0.88 -2.95
CA VAL A 146 5.80 0.04 -3.96
C VAL A 146 6.05 1.43 -3.37
N ASN A 147 5.12 1.96 -2.55
CA ASN A 147 5.33 3.25 -1.89
C ASN A 147 6.57 3.22 -0.99
N ASN A 148 6.68 2.18 -0.14
CA ASN A 148 7.83 2.05 0.75
C ASN A 148 9.13 1.77 -0.01
N PHE A 149 9.10 1.04 -1.13
CA PHE A 149 10.29 0.88 -1.98
C PHE A 149 10.81 2.23 -2.46
N VAL A 150 9.95 3.10 -2.97
CA VAL A 150 10.39 4.39 -3.48
C VAL A 150 10.94 5.25 -2.34
N ALA A 151 10.25 5.32 -1.21
CA ALA A 151 10.71 6.08 -0.04
C ALA A 151 12.06 5.56 0.49
N LEU A 152 12.17 4.25 0.73
CA LEU A 152 13.35 3.64 1.35
C LEU A 152 14.56 3.59 0.40
N LEU A 153 14.36 3.34 -0.89
CA LEU A 153 15.47 3.38 -1.86
C LEU A 153 15.93 4.81 -2.13
N ALA A 154 15.03 5.79 -2.12
CA ALA A 154 15.41 7.20 -2.18
C ALA A 154 16.25 7.60 -0.95
N ALA A 155 15.83 7.20 0.25
CA ALA A 155 16.60 7.43 1.46
C ALA A 155 17.97 6.71 1.42
N ALA A 156 18.01 5.47 0.93
CA ALA A 156 19.23 4.67 0.87
C ALA A 156 20.31 5.27 -0.05
N ALA A 157 19.94 6.16 -0.98
CA ALA A 157 20.87 6.85 -1.87
C ALA A 157 21.74 7.90 -1.14
N TYR A 158 21.41 8.23 0.10
CA TYR A 158 22.12 9.22 0.91
C TYR A 158 22.75 8.57 2.15
N SER A 159 23.83 9.20 2.62
CA SER A 159 24.63 8.71 3.75
C SER A 159 23.93 8.79 5.11
N ASP A 160 22.87 9.59 5.21
CA ASP A 160 22.03 9.84 6.39
C ASP A 160 20.78 8.93 6.44
N PHE A 161 20.77 7.81 5.72
CA PHE A 161 19.64 6.85 5.66
C PHE A 161 19.01 6.56 7.02
N SER A 162 19.83 6.28 8.05
CA SER A 162 19.32 5.96 9.40
C SER A 162 18.59 7.13 10.06
N GLU A 163 19.03 8.37 9.81
CA GLU A 163 18.37 9.58 10.31
C GLU A 163 17.03 9.77 9.60
N GLN A 164 17.00 9.63 8.28
CA GLN A 164 15.76 9.70 7.50
C GLN A 164 14.72 8.65 7.93
N LEU A 165 15.15 7.42 8.26
CA LEU A 165 14.26 6.35 8.75
C LEU A 165 13.61 6.66 10.10
N THR A 166 14.30 7.45 10.94
CA THR A 166 13.86 7.74 12.31
C THR A 166 13.35 9.16 12.48
N SER A 167 13.31 9.94 11.39
CA SER A 167 12.79 11.29 11.40
C SER A 167 11.33 11.29 11.88
N PRO A 168 11.03 12.01 12.97
CA PRO A 168 9.66 12.13 13.44
C PRO A 168 8.86 13.15 12.62
N ASP A 169 9.47 13.82 11.63
CA ASP A 169 8.86 14.91 10.88
C ASP A 169 8.98 14.74 9.36
N ALA A 170 8.03 15.34 8.64
CA ALA A 170 8.01 15.44 7.19
C ALA A 170 7.32 16.74 6.75
N PRO A 171 7.77 17.36 5.65
CA PRO A 171 7.15 18.57 5.14
C PRO A 171 5.74 18.27 4.59
N TRP A 172 4.82 19.22 4.76
CA TRP A 172 3.46 19.12 4.21
C TRP A 172 3.43 18.91 2.69
N SER A 173 4.42 19.39 1.96
CA SER A 173 4.52 19.18 0.51
C SER A 173 4.64 17.70 0.15
N LEU A 174 5.38 16.91 0.93
CA LEU A 174 5.51 15.47 0.71
C LEU A 174 4.16 14.78 0.93
N VAL A 175 3.47 15.12 2.02
CA VAL A 175 2.12 14.60 2.31
C VAL A 175 1.13 14.95 1.19
N LEU A 176 1.19 16.17 0.65
CA LEU A 176 0.33 16.56 -0.47
C LEU A 176 0.61 15.73 -1.73
N ILE A 177 1.87 15.45 -2.04
CA ILE A 177 2.27 14.59 -3.16
C ILE A 177 1.71 13.18 -2.95
N ASP A 178 1.84 12.63 -1.74
CA ASP A 178 1.35 11.30 -1.42
C ASP A 178 -0.19 11.21 -1.44
N LEU A 179 -0.91 12.24 -0.98
CA LEU A 179 -2.36 12.32 -1.10
C LEU A 179 -2.83 12.36 -2.56
N VAL A 180 -2.13 13.10 -3.43
CA VAL A 180 -2.39 13.14 -4.87
C VAL A 180 -2.14 11.77 -5.48
N GLN A 181 -1.00 11.14 -5.17
CA GLN A 181 -0.64 9.80 -5.61
C GLN A 181 -1.71 8.76 -5.23
N MET A 182 -2.13 8.74 -3.96
CA MET A 182 -3.17 7.83 -3.48
C MET A 182 -4.51 8.09 -4.17
N THR A 183 -4.87 9.35 -4.40
CA THR A 183 -6.10 9.73 -5.10
C THR A 183 -6.08 9.23 -6.54
N ILE A 184 -4.98 9.45 -7.27
CA ILE A 184 -4.79 8.94 -8.63
C ILE A 184 -4.90 7.41 -8.64
N PHE A 185 -4.26 6.74 -7.68
CA PHE A 185 -4.32 5.29 -7.58
C PHE A 185 -5.77 4.78 -7.41
N VAL A 186 -6.54 5.39 -6.51
CA VAL A 186 -7.96 5.05 -6.30
C VAL A 186 -8.78 5.28 -7.58
N VAL A 187 -8.59 6.42 -8.26
CA VAL A 187 -9.30 6.73 -9.51
C VAL A 187 -8.99 5.71 -10.59
N VAL A 188 -7.71 5.36 -10.78
CA VAL A 188 -7.29 4.35 -11.74
C VAL A 188 -7.89 2.99 -11.37
N ALA A 189 -7.85 2.62 -10.09
CA ALA A 189 -8.39 1.35 -9.62
C ALA A 189 -9.91 1.24 -9.86
N GLU A 190 -10.66 2.31 -9.58
CA GLU A 190 -12.10 2.35 -9.82
C GLU A 190 -12.44 2.33 -11.32
N ALA A 191 -11.69 3.07 -12.14
CA ALA A 191 -11.88 3.09 -13.59
C ALA A 191 -11.63 1.69 -14.21
N MET A 192 -10.62 0.98 -13.73
CA MET A 192 -10.27 -0.36 -14.22
C MET A 192 -11.12 -1.48 -13.62
N ARG A 193 -11.86 -1.23 -12.54
CA ARG A 193 -12.64 -2.24 -11.80
C ARG A 193 -13.58 -3.05 -12.68
N LYS A 194 -14.38 -2.40 -13.54
CA LYS A 194 -15.31 -3.10 -14.46
C LYS A 194 -14.57 -4.01 -15.44
N ARG A 195 -13.34 -3.68 -15.81
CA ARG A 195 -12.50 -4.51 -16.70
C ARG A 195 -11.97 -5.72 -15.94
N TRP A 196 -11.53 -5.55 -14.70
CA TRP A 196 -11.02 -6.65 -13.87
C TRP A 196 -12.10 -7.67 -13.49
N MET A 197 -13.32 -7.21 -13.21
CA MET A 197 -14.46 -8.10 -13.00
C MET A 197 -14.74 -8.96 -14.24
N ARG A 198 -14.73 -8.35 -15.44
CA ARG A 198 -14.92 -9.05 -16.72
C ARG A 198 -13.80 -10.07 -17.01
N GLN A 199 -12.59 -9.80 -16.54
CA GLN A 199 -11.44 -10.70 -16.68
C GLN A 199 -11.36 -11.79 -15.60
N GLY A 200 -12.35 -11.87 -14.70
CA GLY A 200 -12.38 -12.88 -13.64
C GLY A 200 -11.33 -12.69 -12.53
N LEU A 201 -10.59 -11.57 -12.51
CA LEU A 201 -9.52 -11.34 -11.54
C LEU A 201 -10.03 -11.13 -10.11
N LEU A 202 -11.24 -10.59 -9.99
CA LEU A 202 -11.88 -10.28 -8.71
C LEU A 202 -12.86 -11.38 -8.27
N GLN A 203 -13.10 -12.39 -9.10
CA GLN A 203 -14.08 -13.44 -8.79
C GLN A 203 -13.49 -14.48 -7.84
N VAL A 204 -14.34 -14.96 -6.93
CA VAL A 204 -14.13 -16.22 -6.22
C VAL A 204 -14.14 -17.31 -7.29
N SER A 205 -13.06 -18.07 -7.41
CA SER A 205 -13.05 -19.28 -8.23
C SER A 205 -14.00 -20.29 -7.62
N GLY A 206 -15.29 -20.16 -7.89
CA GLY A 206 -16.36 -21.06 -7.48
C GLY A 206 -16.83 -21.87 -8.69
N GLY A 207 -16.50 -23.16 -8.68
CA GLY A 207 -17.17 -24.19 -9.48
C GLY A 207 -16.59 -24.41 -10.87
N ALA A 208 -15.77 -25.45 -11.00
CA ALA A 208 -15.83 -26.25 -12.22
C ALA A 208 -17.30 -26.63 -12.44
N SER A 209 -17.81 -26.30 -13.61
CA SER A 209 -19.15 -26.66 -14.04
C SER A 209 -19.30 -28.18 -14.07
N SER A 210 -19.84 -28.79 -13.01
CA SER A 210 -20.48 -30.08 -13.13
C SER A 210 -21.81 -29.85 -13.85
N ARG A 211 -21.79 -29.92 -15.18
CA ARG A 211 -23.01 -30.22 -15.93
C ARG A 211 -23.51 -31.58 -15.43
N PRO A 212 -24.78 -31.72 -15.02
CA PRO A 212 -25.36 -33.05 -14.99
C PRO A 212 -25.51 -33.47 -16.45
N GLU A 213 -24.70 -34.43 -16.89
CA GLU A 213 -25.10 -35.24 -18.04
C GLU A 213 -26.34 -36.02 -17.61
N GLY A 214 -27.40 -35.80 -18.36
CA GLY A 214 -28.73 -36.30 -18.05
C GLY A 214 -28.82 -37.82 -18.12
N LEU A 215 -29.83 -38.30 -17.41
CA LEU A 215 -30.56 -39.54 -17.66
C LEU A 215 -31.09 -39.59 -19.10
#